data_AF-A0A4Y2FKI1-F1
#
_entry.id   AF-A0A4Y2FKI1-F1
#
_cell.length_a   1.000
_cell.length_b   1.000
_cell.length_c   1.000
_cell.angle_alpha   90.00
_cell.angle_beta   90.00
_cell.angle_gamma   90.00
#
_symmetry.space_group_name_H-M   'P 1'
#
loop_
_entity.id
_entity.type
_entity.pdbx_description
1 polymer ?
#
loop_
_entity_poly.entity_id
_entity_poly.type
_entity_poly.pdbx_seq_one_letter_code
_entity_poly.pdbx_strand_id
1 'polypeptide(L)'
;MMWNNCEDAFLFDISTSSTTEFTKRDVLSQTPRLFETLGLLGPVISKVKIFLQRLWLLQIDWSQKLPSDIAQKWSSFIARLSYVKNIKIPRFVL
;
A
#
# COMPACT_ATOMS: atom_id res chain seq x y z
N MET A 1 -7.20 4.65 -7.62
CA MET A 1 -8.00 3.83 -8.56
C MET A 1 -8.40 4.71 -9.73
N MET A 2 -8.17 4.27 -10.97
CA MET A 2 -8.70 4.92 -12.17
C MET A 2 -9.62 3.93 -12.90
N TRP A 3 -10.77 4.40 -13.36
CA TRP A 3 -11.71 3.59 -14.14
C TRP A 3 -11.28 3.59 -15.61
N ASN A 4 -11.09 2.40 -16.19
CA ASN A 4 -10.92 2.25 -17.62
C ASN A 4 -12.26 1.86 -18.26
N ASN A 5 -12.87 2.79 -18.99
CA ASN A 5 -14.14 2.58 -19.71
C ASN A 5 -14.04 1.49 -20.79
N CYS A 6 -12.89 1.36 -21.45
CA CYS A 6 -12.75 0.46 -22.60
C CYS A 6 -12.64 -1.01 -22.20
N GLU A 7 -12.18 -1.31 -20.98
CA GLU A 7 -11.98 -2.68 -20.49
C GLU A 7 -12.91 -3.05 -19.33
N ASP A 8 -13.81 -2.13 -18.93
CA ASP A 8 -14.67 -2.22 -17.74
C ASP A 8 -13.95 -2.80 -16.50
N ALA A 9 -12.75 -2.28 -16.27
CA ALA A 9 -11.83 -2.76 -15.24
C ALA A 9 -11.33 -1.61 -14.37
N PHE A 10 -11.15 -1.91 -13.08
CA PHE A 10 -10.46 -1.03 -12.16
C PHE A 10 -8.95 -1.17 -12.32
N LEU A 11 -8.26 -0.05 -12.59
CA LEU A 11 -6.81 0.00 -12.62
C LEU A 11 -6.30 0.59 -11.30
N PHE A 12 -5.31 -0.10 -10.73
CA PHE A 12 -4.60 0.32 -9.55
C PHE A 12 -3.42 1.17 -10.02
N ASP A 13 -3.21 2.37 -9.47
CA ASP A 13 -1.98 3.14 -9.70
C ASP A 13 -1.22 3.27 -8.39
N ILE A 14 -0.19 2.44 -8.24
CA ILE A 14 0.70 2.42 -7.09
C ILE A 14 2.06 2.87 -7.61
N SER A 15 2.38 4.16 -7.41
CA SER A 15 3.70 4.70 -7.70
C SER A 15 4.67 4.25 -6.60
N THR A 16 5.43 3.20 -6.88
CA THR A 16 6.49 2.74 -5.98
C THR A 16 7.73 3.62 -6.21
N SER A 17 7.88 4.70 -5.44
CA SER A 17 9.16 5.41 -5.43
C SER A 17 10.22 4.48 -4.86
N SER A 18 11.38 4.39 -5.52
CA SER A 18 12.55 3.58 -5.11
C SER A 18 13.26 4.18 -3.90
N THR A 19 12.50 4.67 -2.93
CA THR A 19 13.00 5.29 -1.71
C THR A 19 13.29 4.17 -0.72
N THR A 20 14.56 4.02 -0.33
CA THR A 20 15.00 3.03 0.67
C THR A 20 14.82 3.53 2.11
N GLU A 21 14.63 4.84 2.28
CA GLU A 21 14.39 5.47 3.58
C GLU A 21 12.94 5.90 3.69
N PHE A 22 12.22 5.34 4.66
CA PHE A 22 10.85 5.73 4.96
C PHE A 22 10.79 6.29 6.38
N THR A 23 9.96 7.31 6.58
CA THR A 23 9.52 7.73 7.92
C THR A 23 8.15 7.15 8.25
N LYS A 24 7.77 7.16 9.53
CA LYS A 24 6.40 6.79 9.94
C LYS A 24 5.35 7.67 9.23
N ARG A 25 5.67 8.96 9.01
CA ARG A 25 4.86 9.89 8.21
C ARG A 25 4.64 9.40 6.78
N ASP A 26 5.68 8.89 6.13
CA ASP A 26 5.58 8.43 4.73
C ASP A 26 4.71 7.19 4.61
N VAL A 27 4.84 6.25 5.56
CA VAL A 27 3.97 5.06 5.60
C VAL A 27 2.51 5.47 5.79
N LEU A 28 2.25 6.41 6.71
CA LEU A 28 0.90 6.92 6.97
C LEU A 28 0.34 7.72 5.80
N SER A 29 1.15 8.49 5.07
CA SER A 29 0.70 9.26 3.91
C SER A 29 0.40 8.38 2.69
N GLN A 30 1.07 7.23 2.57
CA GLN A 30 0.82 6.25 1.50
C GLN A 30 -0.38 5.33 1.80
N THR A 31 -0.69 5.13 3.08
CA THR A 31 -1.77 4.24 3.53
C THR A 31 -3.15 4.58 2.93
N PRO A 32 -3.63 5.83 2.91
CA PRO A 32 -4.92 6.20 2.30
C PRO A 32 -5.02 5.81 0.83
N ARG A 33 -3.96 6.00 0.04
CA ARG A 33 -3.94 5.61 -1.38
C ARG A 33 -4.10 4.11 -1.56
N LEU A 34 -3.50 3.31 -0.67
CA LEU A 34 -3.67 1.86 -0.64
C LEU A 34 -5.11 1.48 -0.30
N PHE A 35 -5.78 2.20 0.60
CA PHE A 35 -7.19 1.95 0.91
C PHE A 35 -8.14 2.31 -0.23
N GLU A 36 -7.93 3.46 -0.87
CA GLU A 36 -8.72 3.85 -2.05
C GLU A 36 -8.49 2.89 -3.22
N THR A 37 -7.23 2.49 -3.40
CA THR A 37 -6.86 1.72 -4.58
C THR A 37 -7.15 0.24 -4.38
N LEU A 38 -7.00 -0.32 -3.17
CA LEU A 38 -7.16 -1.75 -2.89
C LEU A 38 -8.37 -2.05 -2.00
N GLY A 39 -9.37 -1.15 -1.97
CA GLY A 39 -10.56 -1.23 -1.11
C GLY A 39 -11.33 -2.55 -1.18
N LEU A 40 -11.16 -3.30 -2.27
CA LEU A 40 -11.76 -4.63 -2.51
C LEU A 40 -10.92 -5.80 -1.95
N LEU A 41 -9.64 -5.57 -1.62
CA LEU A 41 -8.69 -6.59 -1.15
C LEU A 41 -8.54 -6.51 0.37
N GLY A 42 -9.54 -7.01 1.10
CA GLY A 42 -9.55 -7.10 2.57
C GLY A 42 -8.23 -7.60 3.20
N PRO A 43 -7.59 -8.67 2.68
CA PRO A 43 -6.31 -9.16 3.22
C PRO A 43 -5.15 -8.17 3.11
N VAL A 44 -5.15 -7.29 2.12
CA VAL A 44 -4.10 -6.27 1.95
C VAL A 44 -4.26 -5.15 2.97
N ILE A 45 -5.50 -4.69 3.16
CA ILE A 45 -5.87 -3.70 4.17
C ILE A 45 -5.46 -4.17 5.56
N SER A 46 -5.73 -5.44 5.89
CA SER A 46 -5.34 -6.04 7.16
C SER A 46 -3.82 -6.03 7.37
N LYS A 47 -3.02 -6.33 6.33
CA LYS A 47 -1.55 -6.28 6.42
C LYS A 47 -1.03 -4.85 6.67
N VAL A 48 -1.61 -3.84 6.00
CA VAL A 48 -1.24 -2.43 6.23
C VAL A 48 -1.59 -2.02 7.66
N LYS A 49 -2.78 -2.37 8.17
CA LYS A 49 -3.19 -2.09 9.55
C LYS A 49 -2.27 -2.74 10.58
N ILE A 50 -1.91 -4.01 10.39
CA ILE A 50 -0.95 -4.72 11.26
C ILE A 50 0.41 -4.03 11.24
N PHE A 51 0.86 -3.59 10.06
CA PHE A 51 2.13 -2.88 9.94
C PHE A 51 2.10 -1.55 10.71
N LEU A 52 1.04 -0.76 10.56
CA LEU A 52 0.86 0.48 11.33
C LEU A 52 0.84 0.20 12.84
N GLN A 53 0.08 -0.80 13.29
CA GLN A 53 0.06 -1.19 14.71
C GLN A 53 1.46 -1.54 15.24
N ARG A 54 2.30 -2.22 14.45
CA ARG A 54 3.70 -2.46 14.83
C ARG A 54 4.51 -1.17 14.98
N LEU A 55 4.32 -0.18 14.10
CA LEU A 55 4.99 1.12 14.22
C LEU A 55 4.56 1.88 15.48
N TRP A 56 3.31 1.71 15.91
CA TRP A 56 2.80 2.26 17.17
C TRP A 56 3.43 1.58 18.38
N LEU A 57 3.50 0.24 18.38
CA LEU A 57 4.10 -0.53 19.47
C LEU A 57 5.59 -0.23 19.65
N LEU A 58 6.30 0.05 18.55
CA LEU A 58 7.71 0.41 18.57
C LEU A 58 7.97 1.88 18.97
N GLN A 59 6.92 2.65 19.28
CA GLN A 59 7.03 4.05 19.70
C GLN A 59 7.87 4.91 18.73
N ILE A 60 7.83 4.58 17.43
CA ILE A 60 8.58 5.35 16.42
C ILE A 60 7.92 6.71 16.26
N ASP A 61 8.75 7.75 16.33
CA ASP A 61 8.29 9.13 16.14
C ASP A 61 7.85 9.39 14.70
N TRP A 62 6.97 10.38 14.52
CA TRP A 62 6.33 10.64 13.23
C TRP A 62 7.35 10.95 12.10
N SER A 63 8.39 11.72 12.44
CA SER A 63 9.47 12.11 11.53
C SER A 63 10.71 11.22 11.63
N GLN A 64 10.70 10.23 12.52
CA GLN A 64 11.83 9.34 12.71
C GLN A 64 11.91 8.34 11.54
N LYS A 65 13.14 8.10 11.07
CA LYS A 65 13.41 7.06 10.06
C LYS A 65 13.07 5.68 10.64
N LEU A 66 12.43 4.87 9.81
CA LEU A 66 12.15 3.48 10.14
C LEU A 66 13.48 2.72 10.30
N PRO A 67 13.60 1.84 11.31
CA PRO A 67 14.69 0.89 11.39
C PRO A 67 14.83 0.13 10.06
N SER A 68 16.06 -0.18 9.67
CA SER A 68 16.37 -0.78 8.36
C SER A 68 15.57 -2.06 8.09
N ASP A 69 15.36 -2.91 9.10
CA ASP A 69 14.58 -4.14 8.98
C ASP A 69 13.10 -3.86 8.66
N ILE A 70 12.54 -2.78 9.21
CA ILE A 70 11.14 -2.40 9.05
C ILE A 70 10.94 -1.69 7.72
N ALA A 71 11.86 -0.79 7.37
CA ALA A 71 11.88 -0.12 6.08
C ALA A 71 11.99 -1.15 4.93
N GLN A 72 12.84 -2.18 5.08
CA GLN A 72 12.95 -3.25 4.11
C GLN A 72 11.64 -4.06 3.99
N LYS A 73 11.01 -4.41 5.12
CA LYS A 73 9.71 -5.10 5.12
C LYS A 73 8.63 -4.27 4.42
N TRP A 74 8.59 -2.94 4.64
CA TRP A 74 7.66 -2.05 3.97
C TRP A 74 7.93 -1.98 2.47
N SER A 75 9.19 -1.77 2.08
CA SER A 75 9.61 -1.72 0.67
C SER A 75 9.24 -3.02 -0.07
N SER A 76 9.55 -4.19 0.50
CA SER A 76 9.16 -5.48 -0.06
C SER A 76 7.65 -5.71 -0.08
N PHE A 77 6.90 -5.12 0.84
CA PHE A 77 5.43 -5.16 0.82
C PHE A 77 4.88 -4.32 -0.33
N ILE A 78 5.32 -3.06 -0.46
CA ILE A 78 4.92 -2.15 -1.53
C ILE A 78 5.32 -2.71 -2.91
N ALA A 79 6.53 -3.25 -3.05
CA ALA A 79 6.98 -3.91 -4.29
C ALA A 79 6.10 -5.11 -4.67
N ARG A 80 5.60 -5.87 -3.68
CA ARG A 80 4.63 -6.96 -3.93
C ARG A 80 3.27 -6.45 -4.37
N LEU A 81 2.85 -5.26 -3.90
CA LEU A 81 1.61 -4.63 -4.35
C LEU A 81 1.70 -4.13 -5.80
N SER A 82 2.90 -3.82 -6.31
CA SER A 82 3.11 -3.55 -7.73
C SER A 82 2.66 -4.73 -8.61
N TYR A 83 2.79 -5.97 -8.14
CA TYR A 83 2.29 -7.14 -8.87
C TYR A 83 0.77 -7.24 -8.82
N VAL A 84 0.15 -6.77 -7.72
CA VAL A 84 -1.31 -6.65 -7.60
C VAL A 84 -1.88 -5.62 -8.59
N LYS A 85 -1.07 -4.64 -9.04
CA LYS A 85 -1.42 -3.70 -10.12
C LYS A 85 -1.88 -4.40 -11.41
N ASN A 86 -1.35 -5.60 -11.68
CA ASN A 86 -1.68 -6.39 -12.86
C ASN A 86 -2.96 -7.23 -12.71
N ILE A 87 -3.57 -7.26 -11.52
CA ILE A 87 -4.86 -7.93 -11.31
C ILE A 87 -5.95 -7.00 -11.82
N LYS A 88 -6.50 -7.29 -12.99
CA LYS A 88 -7.74 -6.68 -13.47
C LYS A 88 -8.91 -7.39 -12.81
N ILE A 89 -9.71 -6.66 -12.03
CA ILE A 89 -10.96 -7.18 -11.49
C ILE A 89 -12.09 -6.74 -12.44
N PRO A 90 -12.67 -7.66 -13.24
CA PRO A 90 -13.81 -7.33 -14.09
C PRO A 90 -15.02 -6.97 -13.23
N ARG A 91 -15.71 -5.88 -13.57
CA ARG A 91 -17.02 -5.58 -12.99
C ARG A 91 -18.06 -6.54 -13.58
N PHE A 92 -18.41 -7.61 -12.88
CA PHE A 92 -19.65 -8.32 -13.17
C PHE A 92 -20.81 -7.49 -12.58
N VAL A 93 -21.53 -6.78 -13.45
CA VAL A 93 -22.91 -6.39 -13.19
C VAL A 93 -23.77 -7.50 -13.78
N LEU A 94 -24.39 -8.30 -12.91
CA LEU A 94 -25.56 -9.11 -13.29
C LEU A 94 -26.80 -8.22 -13.27
#